data_AF-A0A0J7JZ85-F1
#
_entry.id   AF-A0A0J7JZ85-F1
#
_cell.length_a   1.000
_cell.length_b   1.000
_cell.length_c   1.000
_cell.angle_alpha   90.00
_cell.angle_beta   90.00
_cell.angle_gamma   90.00
#
_symmetry.space_group_name_H-M   'P 1'
#
loop_
_entity.id
_entity.type
_entity.pdbx_description
1 polymer ?
#
loop_
_entity_poly.entity_id
_entity_poly.type
_entity_poly.pdbx_seq_one_letter_code
_entity_poly.pdbx_strand_id
1 'polypeptide(L)'
;MEDMDNPINSAPHRIAILRGITTILTDFIDSTLSSESEDEIEYIMHTNRREKLPRLENYVENIVPVYSDQKFKSHFRISRGTFEYVLTIIAPKLKRVHAGLTMISPEKQFLIATWRMATPDSYRSICEKFYVSRATALSATRRVVKALYDYIGYLYWQQLL
;
A
#
# COMPACT_ATOMS: atom_id res chain seq x y z
N MET A 1 -2.95 -32.35 12.71
CA MET A 1 -2.45 -32.01 14.06
C MET A 1 -1.20 -31.20 13.82
N GLU A 2 -1.35 -29.88 13.89
CA GLU A 2 -0.36 -28.77 13.88
C GLU A 2 -0.93 -27.62 13.05
N ASP A 3 -1.55 -26.66 13.75
CA ASP A 3 -1.69 -25.25 13.35
C ASP A 3 -2.21 -24.42 14.53
N MET A 4 -1.81 -24.77 15.76
CA MET A 4 -2.27 -24.14 17.02
C MET A 4 -1.24 -23.20 17.65
N ASP A 5 -0.16 -22.86 16.95
CA ASP A 5 0.88 -21.93 17.43
C ASP A 5 1.37 -20.97 16.33
N ASN A 6 0.44 -20.37 15.55
CA ASN A 6 0.77 -19.13 14.86
C ASN A 6 0.33 -17.94 15.74
N PRO A 7 1.24 -17.28 16.49
CA PRO A 7 0.89 -16.21 17.43
C PRO A 7 0.18 -15.03 16.75
N ILE A 8 0.27 -14.90 15.42
CA ILE A 8 -0.36 -13.85 14.62
C ILE A 8 -1.90 -14.02 14.53
N ASN A 9 -2.44 -15.23 14.74
CA ASN A 9 -3.86 -15.52 14.56
C ASN A 9 -4.73 -15.27 15.81
N SER A 10 -4.13 -14.79 16.90
CA SER A 10 -4.84 -14.46 18.14
C SER A 10 -5.76 -13.24 17.94
N ALA A 11 -6.99 -13.28 18.48
CA ALA A 11 -7.98 -12.21 18.44
C ALA A 11 -7.41 -10.77 18.71
N PRO A 12 -6.56 -10.54 19.73
CA PRO A 12 -5.89 -9.26 19.94
C PRO A 12 -5.02 -8.78 18.77
N HIS A 13 -4.33 -9.69 18.06
CA HIS A 13 -3.53 -9.32 16.89
C HIS A 13 -4.41 -8.95 15.69
N ARG A 14 -5.53 -9.67 15.48
CA ARG A 14 -6.52 -9.34 14.44
C ARG A 14 -7.11 -7.94 14.67
N ILE A 15 -7.39 -7.59 15.93
CA ILE A 15 -7.87 -6.25 16.32
C ILE A 15 -6.80 -5.18 16.08
N ALA A 16 -5.53 -5.46 16.40
CA ALA A 16 -4.43 -4.53 16.15
C ALA A 16 -4.21 -4.25 14.65
N ILE A 17 -4.30 -5.29 13.82
CA ILE A 17 -4.20 -5.17 12.35
C ILE A 17 -5.38 -4.35 11.81
N LEU A 18 -6.60 -4.64 12.26
CA LEU A 18 -7.80 -3.90 11.87
C LEU A 18 -7.68 -2.41 12.23
N ARG A 19 -7.29 -2.09 13.47
CA ARG A 19 -7.07 -0.70 13.91
C ARG A 19 -6.03 0.01 13.07
N GLY A 20 -4.89 -0.64 12.80
CA GLY A 20 -3.85 -0.08 11.95
C GLY A 20 -4.35 0.23 10.54
N ILE A 21 -5.10 -0.68 9.93
CA ILE A 21 -5.67 -0.48 8.59
C ILE A 21 -6.73 0.64 8.60
N THR A 22 -7.61 0.69 9.60
CA THR A 22 -8.65 1.72 9.71
C THR A 22 -8.04 3.12 9.85
N THR A 23 -7.04 3.32 10.72
CA THR A 23 -6.38 4.63 10.87
C THR A 23 -5.72 5.08 9.56
N ILE A 24 -5.06 4.16 8.86
CA ILE A 24 -4.43 4.46 7.58
C ILE A 24 -5.47 4.87 6.51
N LEU A 25 -6.63 4.21 6.50
CA LEU A 25 -7.70 4.50 5.55
C LEU A 25 -8.43 5.81 5.86
N THR A 26 -8.64 6.15 7.14
CA THR A 26 -9.28 7.41 7.53
C THR A 26 -8.39 8.61 7.18
N ASP A 27 -7.09 8.53 7.46
CA ASP A 27 -6.13 9.59 7.13
C ASP A 27 -6.03 9.79 5.60
N PHE A 28 -6.13 8.70 4.83
CA PHE A 28 -6.14 8.75 3.37
C PHE A 28 -7.41 9.44 2.82
N ILE A 29 -8.59 9.09 3.34
CA ILE A 29 -9.87 9.67 2.89
C ILE A 29 -9.92 11.17 3.20
N ASP A 30 -9.50 11.57 4.40
CA ASP A 30 -9.47 12.98 4.82
C ASP A 30 -8.55 13.82 3.91
N SER A 31 -7.37 13.27 3.58
CA SER A 31 -6.44 13.91 2.63
C SER A 31 -7.00 14.07 1.21
N THR A 32 -7.89 13.18 0.77
CA THR A 32 -8.52 13.27 -0.56
C THR A 32 -9.71 14.20 -0.60
N LEU A 33 -10.48 14.33 0.48
CA LEU A 33 -11.62 15.24 0.56
C LEU A 33 -11.19 16.70 0.73
N SER A 34 -10.04 16.95 1.37
CA SER A 34 -9.43 18.28 1.44
C SER A 34 -8.79 18.73 0.11
N SER A 35 -8.60 17.81 -0.85
CA SER A 35 -7.81 18.01 -2.06
C SER A 35 -8.63 18.48 -3.29
N GLU A 36 -9.96 18.62 -3.19
CA GLU A 36 -10.78 19.04 -4.35
C GLU A 36 -10.66 20.54 -4.71
N SER A 37 -9.87 21.33 -3.96
CA SER A 37 -9.66 22.78 -4.23
C SER A 37 -8.20 23.25 -4.23
N GLU A 38 -7.21 22.35 -4.23
CA GLU A 38 -5.77 22.69 -4.07
C GLU A 38 -4.98 22.85 -5.39
N ASP A 39 -5.62 22.70 -6.56
CA ASP A 39 -4.94 22.68 -7.86
C ASP A 39 -4.29 24.03 -8.28
N GLU A 40 -4.63 25.17 -7.66
CA GLU A 40 -4.06 26.49 -8.01
C GLU A 40 -2.90 26.97 -7.09
N ILE A 41 -2.78 26.43 -5.87
CA ILE A 41 -1.83 26.95 -4.87
C ILE A 41 -0.47 26.24 -4.91
N GLU A 42 -0.39 25.00 -5.43
CA GLU A 42 0.86 24.21 -5.52
C GLU A 42 1.87 24.77 -6.57
N TYR A 43 1.43 25.64 -7.49
CA TYR A 43 2.29 26.15 -8.58
C TYR A 43 3.34 27.19 -8.11
N ILE A 44 3.10 27.91 -7.00
CA ILE A 44 3.92 29.09 -6.63
C ILE A 44 5.05 28.78 -5.62
N MET A 45 4.96 27.70 -4.82
CA MET A 45 5.90 27.48 -3.70
C MET A 45 6.96 26.37 -3.86
N HIS A 46 6.95 25.58 -4.93
CA HIS A 46 7.87 24.43 -5.06
C HIS A 46 8.77 24.44 -6.31
N THR A 47 9.27 25.63 -6.67
CA THR A 47 10.44 25.81 -7.55
C THR A 47 11.78 25.48 -6.90
N ASN A 48 11.78 25.00 -5.64
CA ASN A 48 12.99 24.44 -5.04
C ASN A 48 13.31 23.10 -5.71
N ARG A 49 14.31 23.14 -6.60
CA ARG A 49 14.98 22.01 -7.27
C ARG A 49 14.93 20.73 -6.41
N ARG A 50 13.91 19.91 -6.63
CA ARG A 50 13.98 18.49 -6.25
C ARG A 50 14.90 17.88 -7.31
N GLU A 51 16.08 17.44 -6.88
CA GLU A 51 16.97 16.64 -7.73
C GLU A 51 16.11 15.57 -8.39
N LYS A 52 16.18 15.48 -9.73
CA LYS A 52 15.60 14.36 -10.45
C LYS A 52 16.35 13.13 -9.95
N LEU A 53 15.82 12.47 -8.91
CA LEU A 53 16.36 11.22 -8.44
C LEU A 53 16.39 10.30 -9.65
N PRO A 54 17.57 9.78 -10.06
CA PRO A 54 17.62 8.83 -11.15
C PRO A 54 16.64 7.72 -10.80
N ARG A 55 15.75 7.42 -11.76
CA ARG A 55 14.74 6.39 -11.61
C ARG A 55 15.42 5.18 -10.99
N LEU A 56 15.05 4.84 -9.76
CA LEU A 56 15.73 3.77 -9.04
C LEU A 56 15.21 2.46 -9.61
N GLU A 57 15.82 2.04 -10.72
CA GLU A 57 15.50 0.76 -11.32
C GLU A 57 15.62 -0.31 -10.24
N ASN A 58 14.61 -1.17 -10.20
CA ASN A 58 14.57 -2.31 -9.29
C ASN A 58 14.46 -1.95 -7.79
N TYR A 59 13.83 -0.83 -7.40
CA TYR A 59 13.59 -0.51 -5.98
C TYR A 59 12.90 -1.65 -5.22
N VAL A 60 11.85 -2.25 -5.80
CA VAL A 60 11.11 -3.35 -5.15
C VAL A 60 11.96 -4.61 -5.08
N GLU A 61 12.72 -4.87 -6.12
CA GLU A 61 13.44 -6.12 -6.33
C GLU A 61 14.80 -6.13 -5.58
N ASN A 62 15.44 -4.96 -5.41
CA ASN A 62 16.79 -4.83 -4.84
C ASN A 62 16.83 -4.10 -3.49
N ILE A 63 15.91 -3.17 -3.22
CA ILE A 63 16.01 -2.29 -2.03
C ILE A 63 15.05 -2.73 -0.92
N VAL A 64 13.80 -3.05 -1.25
CA VAL A 64 12.82 -3.50 -0.25
C VAL A 64 13.22 -4.80 0.48
N PRO A 65 13.84 -5.81 -0.18
CA PRO A 65 14.23 -7.04 0.50
C PRO A 65 15.36 -6.83 1.51
N VAL A 66 16.26 -5.86 1.28
CA VAL A 66 17.40 -5.57 2.17
C VAL A 66 17.04 -4.66 3.35
N TYR A 67 15.81 -4.14 3.42
CA TYR A 67 15.35 -3.40 4.58
C TYR A 67 15.24 -4.29 5.81
N SER A 68 15.82 -3.84 6.93
CA SER A 68 15.46 -4.37 8.24
C SER A 68 13.97 -4.19 8.51
N ASP A 69 13.39 -5.01 9.37
CA ASP A 69 11.96 -4.94 9.69
C ASP A 69 11.55 -3.57 10.26
N GLN A 70 12.43 -2.94 11.04
CA GLN A 70 12.22 -1.58 11.54
C GLN A 70 12.14 -0.55 10.40
N LYS A 71 13.05 -0.64 9.43
CA LYS A 71 13.09 0.26 8.27
C LYS A 71 11.91 0.01 7.33
N PHE A 72 11.53 -1.26 7.14
CA PHE A 72 10.32 -1.61 6.42
C PHE A 72 9.09 -0.98 7.08
N LYS A 73 8.93 -1.18 8.40
CA LYS A 73 7.82 -0.62 9.17
C LYS A 73 7.79 0.91 9.15
N SER A 74 8.93 1.59 9.19
CA SER A 74 8.95 3.05 9.12
C SER A 74 8.49 3.58 7.75
N HIS A 75 8.85 2.90 6.66
CA HIS A 75 8.45 3.31 5.31
C HIS A 75 7.00 2.96 4.97
N PHE A 76 6.54 1.77 5.37
CA PHE A 76 5.24 1.22 4.98
C PHE A 76 4.19 1.29 6.09
N ARG A 77 4.55 1.76 7.30
CA ARG A 77 3.67 1.82 8.49
C ARG A 77 3.01 0.49 8.89
N ILE A 78 3.51 -0.63 8.36
CA ILE A 78 3.07 -1.99 8.63
C ILE A 78 4.30 -2.88 8.80
N SER A 79 4.25 -3.88 9.69
CA SER A 79 5.36 -4.82 9.81
C SER A 79 5.48 -5.69 8.55
N ARG A 80 6.69 -6.17 8.27
CA ARG A 80 6.94 -7.08 7.13
C ARG A 80 6.08 -8.34 7.23
N GLY A 81 6.01 -8.98 8.40
CA GLY A 81 5.17 -10.16 8.59
C GLY A 81 3.67 -9.91 8.36
N THR A 82 3.13 -8.77 8.80
CA THR A 82 1.73 -8.43 8.50
C THR A 82 1.52 -8.12 7.02
N PHE A 83 2.49 -7.45 6.38
CA PHE A 83 2.46 -7.20 4.93
C PHE A 83 2.40 -8.53 4.16
N GLU A 84 3.30 -9.48 4.46
CA GLU A 84 3.35 -10.79 3.81
C GLU A 84 2.04 -11.56 4.01
N TYR A 85 1.53 -11.62 5.24
CA TYR A 85 0.26 -12.27 5.55
C TYR A 85 -0.91 -11.65 4.75
N VAL A 86 -1.07 -10.33 4.79
CA VAL A 86 -2.15 -9.66 4.05
C VAL A 86 -1.99 -9.86 2.55
N LEU A 87 -0.75 -9.87 2.04
CA LEU A 87 -0.47 -10.14 0.64
C LEU A 87 -0.98 -11.52 0.21
N THR A 88 -0.81 -12.57 1.04
CA THR A 88 -1.34 -13.91 0.71
C THR A 88 -2.86 -13.90 0.49
N ILE A 89 -3.58 -13.05 1.22
CA ILE A 89 -5.04 -12.94 1.18
C ILE A 89 -5.51 -12.14 -0.04
N ILE A 90 -4.89 -10.98 -0.29
CA ILE A 90 -5.35 -10.06 -1.35
C ILE A 90 -4.75 -10.38 -2.72
N ALA A 91 -3.61 -11.07 -2.80
CA ALA A 91 -2.91 -11.34 -4.05
C ALA A 91 -3.78 -11.99 -5.15
N PRO A 92 -4.68 -12.94 -4.86
CA PRO A 92 -5.59 -13.48 -5.87
C PRO A 92 -6.47 -12.42 -6.53
N LYS A 93 -6.93 -11.42 -5.76
CA LYS A 93 -7.76 -10.31 -6.26
C LYS A 93 -6.96 -9.25 -7.04
N LEU A 94 -5.64 -9.24 -6.88
CA LEU A 94 -4.73 -8.31 -7.56
C LEU A 94 -4.17 -8.87 -8.86
N LYS A 95 -4.45 -10.13 -9.21
CA LYS A 95 -4.10 -10.75 -10.49
C LYS A 95 -5.21 -10.52 -11.51
N ARG A 96 -4.84 -10.07 -12.71
CA ARG A 96 -5.71 -9.87 -13.86
C ARG A 96 -4.90 -10.24 -15.08
N VAL A 97 -5.42 -11.16 -15.88
CA VAL A 97 -4.81 -11.52 -17.17
C VAL A 97 -5.51 -10.71 -18.23
N HIS A 98 -4.78 -9.82 -18.90
CA HIS A 98 -5.23 -9.13 -20.11
C HIS A 98 -4.19 -9.40 -21.20
N ALA A 99 -4.66 -9.82 -22.38
CA ALA A 99 -3.78 -10.07 -23.50
C ALA A 99 -3.00 -8.78 -23.85
N GLY A 100 -1.67 -8.88 -23.91
CA GLY A 100 -0.78 -7.81 -24.35
C GLY A 100 -0.39 -6.76 -23.29
N LEU A 101 -0.89 -6.84 -22.05
CA LEU A 101 -0.51 -5.90 -20.97
C LEU A 101 0.06 -6.64 -19.77
N THR A 102 1.38 -6.55 -19.59
CA THR A 102 2.05 -7.07 -18.38
C THR A 102 1.67 -6.22 -17.19
N MET A 103 0.91 -6.80 -16.26
CA MET A 103 0.57 -6.14 -15.02
C MET A 103 1.69 -6.29 -13.99
N ILE A 104 1.92 -5.24 -13.20
CA ILE A 104 2.84 -5.31 -12.05
C ILE A 104 2.39 -6.37 -11.04
N SER A 105 3.34 -7.01 -10.37
CA SER A 105 3.08 -8.09 -9.42
C SER A 105 2.13 -7.64 -8.29
N PRO A 106 1.34 -8.56 -7.69
CA PRO A 106 0.53 -8.25 -6.52
C PRO A 106 1.31 -7.60 -5.38
N GLU A 107 2.54 -8.05 -5.15
CA GLU A 107 3.45 -7.48 -4.16
C GLU A 107 3.77 -6.01 -4.46
N LYS A 108 4.19 -5.70 -5.70
CA LYS A 108 4.49 -4.34 -6.14
C LYS A 108 3.27 -3.43 -6.06
N GLN A 109 2.09 -3.95 -6.41
CA GLN A 109 0.83 -3.23 -6.23
C GLN A 109 0.58 -2.88 -4.76
N PHE A 110 0.79 -3.85 -3.86
CA PHE A 110 0.58 -3.65 -2.44
C PHE A 110 1.60 -2.69 -1.83
N LEU A 111 2.88 -2.77 -2.21
CA LEU A 111 3.91 -1.82 -1.79
C LEU A 111 3.59 -0.38 -2.23
N ILE A 112 3.13 -0.18 -3.47
CA ILE A 112 2.72 1.14 -3.97
C ILE A 112 1.56 1.70 -3.14
N ALA A 113 0.52 0.88 -2.92
CA ALA A 113 -0.65 1.31 -2.18
C ALA A 113 -0.28 1.66 -0.73
N THR A 114 0.46 0.79 -0.06
CA THR A 114 0.90 1.01 1.32
C THR A 114 1.81 2.22 1.43
N TRP A 115 2.73 2.43 0.48
CA TRP A 115 3.53 3.66 0.44
C TRP A 115 2.65 4.91 0.31
N ARG A 116 1.68 4.89 -0.61
CA ARG A 116 0.76 6.00 -0.84
C ARG A 116 -0.09 6.33 0.39
N MET A 117 -0.48 5.32 1.17
CA MET A 117 -1.26 5.54 2.39
C MET A 117 -0.39 5.87 3.60
N ALA A 118 0.86 5.41 3.63
CA ALA A 118 1.79 5.63 4.74
C ALA A 118 2.49 7.00 4.70
N THR A 119 2.52 7.65 3.54
CA THR A 119 3.28 8.88 3.30
C THR A 119 2.45 9.91 2.55
N PRO A 120 2.61 11.21 2.81
CA PRO A 120 1.98 12.27 2.01
C PRO A 120 2.66 12.47 0.64
N ASP A 121 3.43 11.49 0.15
CA ASP A 121 4.16 11.61 -1.12
C ASP A 121 3.20 11.78 -2.31
N SER A 122 3.55 12.68 -3.21
CA SER A 122 2.81 12.85 -4.46
C SER A 122 2.97 11.63 -5.37
N TYR A 123 1.99 11.41 -6.26
CA TYR A 123 2.08 10.35 -7.26
C TYR A 123 3.32 10.45 -8.15
N ARG A 124 3.86 11.67 -8.38
CA ARG A 124 5.11 11.86 -9.12
C ARG A 124 6.26 11.13 -8.45
N SER A 125 6.47 11.38 -7.15
CA SER A 125 7.53 10.73 -6.37
C SER A 125 7.38 9.21 -6.32
N ILE A 126 6.13 8.73 -6.20
CA ILE A 126 5.81 7.30 -6.21
C ILE A 126 6.16 6.68 -7.57
N CYS A 127 5.81 7.34 -8.68
CA CYS A 127 6.11 6.86 -10.03
C CYS A 127 7.61 6.75 -10.29
N GLU A 128 8.39 7.74 -9.84
CA GLU A 128 9.84 7.75 -9.95
C GLU A 128 10.48 6.63 -9.12
N LYS A 129 10.00 6.42 -7.88
CA LYS A 129 10.52 5.41 -6.96
C LYS A 129 10.19 3.96 -7.37
N PHE A 130 8.93 3.70 -7.74
CA PHE A 130 8.47 2.35 -8.07
C PHE A 130 8.62 1.99 -9.56
N TYR A 131 9.08 2.94 -10.37
CA TYR A 131 9.24 2.79 -11.82
C TYR A 131 7.93 2.40 -12.51
N VAL A 132 6.89 3.21 -12.33
CA VAL A 132 5.55 2.97 -12.90
C VAL A 132 4.93 4.25 -13.45
N SER A 133 3.96 4.12 -14.35
CA SER A 133 3.17 5.29 -14.79
C SER A 133 2.19 5.75 -13.69
N ARG A 134 1.77 7.01 -13.74
CA ARG A 134 0.75 7.56 -12.82
C ARG A 134 -0.55 6.74 -12.85
N ALA A 135 -1.00 6.37 -14.05
CA ALA A 135 -2.19 5.54 -14.22
C ALA A 135 -2.01 4.17 -13.53
N THR A 136 -0.85 3.54 -13.72
CA THR A 136 -0.53 2.25 -13.09
C THR A 136 -0.53 2.35 -11.56
N ALA A 137 0.11 3.39 -11.00
CA ALA A 137 0.15 3.60 -9.55
C ALA A 137 -1.25 3.82 -8.96
N LEU A 138 -2.05 4.68 -9.59
CA LEU A 138 -3.42 4.98 -9.16
C LEU A 138 -4.33 3.74 -9.24
N SER A 139 -4.25 2.98 -10.34
CA SER A 139 -5.01 1.73 -10.50
C SER A 139 -4.58 0.67 -9.48
N ALA A 140 -3.29 0.55 -9.19
CA ALA A 140 -2.79 -0.37 -8.18
C ALA A 140 -3.33 -0.03 -6.78
N THR A 141 -3.24 1.25 -6.39
CA THR A 141 -3.79 1.74 -5.11
C THR A 141 -5.28 1.42 -4.99
N ARG A 142 -6.08 1.75 -6.01
CA ARG A 142 -7.53 1.48 -6.00
C ARG A 142 -7.86 -0.01 -5.87
N ARG A 143 -7.14 -0.88 -6.60
CA ARG A 143 -7.35 -2.33 -6.51
C ARG A 143 -7.03 -2.87 -5.13
N VAL A 144 -5.93 -2.43 -4.53
CA VAL A 144 -5.53 -2.82 -3.18
C VAL A 144 -6.55 -2.35 -2.15
N VAL A 145 -6.95 -1.07 -2.19
CA VAL A 145 -7.96 -0.53 -1.26
C VAL A 145 -9.26 -1.30 -1.36
N LYS A 146 -9.73 -1.60 -2.57
CA LYS A 146 -10.92 -2.44 -2.77
C LYS A 146 -10.74 -3.84 -2.18
N ALA A 147 -9.62 -4.50 -2.44
CA ALA A 147 -9.36 -5.84 -1.94
C ALA A 147 -9.30 -5.89 -0.40
N LEU A 148 -8.71 -4.87 0.23
CA LEU A 148 -8.69 -4.70 1.68
C LEU A 148 -10.10 -4.45 2.24
N TYR A 149 -10.88 -3.57 1.62
CA TYR A 149 -12.26 -3.29 2.04
C TYR A 149 -13.13 -4.55 2.00
N ASP A 150 -13.06 -5.32 0.91
CA ASP A 150 -13.78 -6.59 0.80
C ASP A 150 -13.37 -7.58 1.91
N TYR A 151 -12.08 -7.63 2.27
CA TYR A 151 -11.56 -8.52 3.32
C TYR A 151 -12.03 -8.09 4.71
N ILE A 152 -11.98 -6.78 5.00
CA ILE A 152 -12.47 -6.22 6.25
C ILE A 152 -13.97 -6.50 6.41
N GLY A 153 -14.77 -6.33 5.35
CA GLY A 153 -16.19 -6.66 5.36
C GLY A 153 -16.46 -8.14 5.72
N TYR A 154 -15.65 -9.06 5.18
CA TYR A 154 -15.73 -10.48 5.53
C TYR A 154 -15.39 -10.73 7.01
N LEU A 155 -14.37 -10.06 7.55
CA LEU A 155 -13.99 -10.21 8.96
C LEU A 155 -15.09 -9.73 9.92
N TYR A 156 -15.71 -8.59 9.63
CA TYR A 156 -16.84 -8.10 10.42
C TYR A 156 -18.02 -9.07 10.39
N TRP A 157 -18.32 -9.65 9.22
CA TRP A 157 -19.40 -10.63 9.09
C TRP A 157 -19.16 -11.91 9.92
N GLN A 158 -17.91 -12.37 10.01
CA GLN A 158 -17.54 -13.55 10.80
C GLN A 158 -17.61 -13.32 12.33
N GLN A 159 -17.59 -12.08 12.81
CA GLN A 159 -17.67 -11.75 14.24
C GLN A 159 -19.09 -11.56 14.76
N LEU A 160 -20.06 -11.41 13.85
CA LEU A 160 -21.49 -11.27 14.14
C LEU A 160 -22.23 -12.62 14.22
N LEU A 161 -21.53 -13.73 13.92
CA LEU A 161 -21.96 -15.12 14.08
C LEU A 161 -21.28 -15.71 15.31
#